data_AF-A0AAU3WCG4-F1
#
_entry.id   AF-A0AAU3WCG4-F1
#
_cell.length_a   1.000
_cell.length_b   1.000
_cell.length_c   1.000
_cell.angle_alpha   90.00
_cell.angle_beta   90.00
_cell.angle_gamma   90.00
#
_symmetry.space_group_name_H-M   'P 1'
#
loop_
_entity.id
_entity.type
_entity.pdbx_description
1 polymer ?
#
loop_
_entity_poly.entity_id
_entity_poly.type
_entity_poly.pdbx_seq_one_letter_code
_entity_poly.pdbx_strand_id
1 'polypeptide(L)'
;MVWIPQIADLADRLGAADLAAALRDPEALHHATAATVPVALDDPEAGRISGAGVLAAWLAEQEKWRAEHEVDIEPVATTVTEPRAVGEWVVHLRGPDGTRIGLPVAVAVEPAAALPVRIYHSRWPLLGHHVVRSPVLPYDPDAHASDVVGAYKAALGAGDAAAVVATFAADGYFREPSGDAYRYAGTEVLSSFYKGFFSAGGGIPLKLCTVTEDGTRSAFEYICDRWGDADLPPQAGLAVYTRGGDGLITAAHVYDDVAAPVE
;
A
#
# COMPACT_ATOMS: atom_id res chain seq x y z
N MET A 1 -10.80 -8.72 5.52
CA MET A 1 -11.16 -7.33 5.89
C MET A 1 -10.19 -6.90 6.95
N VAL A 2 -9.50 -5.77 6.82
CA VAL A 2 -8.32 -5.52 7.66
C VAL A 2 -8.29 -4.08 8.15
N TRP A 3 -8.70 -3.89 9.41
CA TRP A 3 -8.56 -2.61 10.09
C TRP A 3 -7.38 -2.57 11.05
N ILE A 4 -6.69 -1.43 11.03
CA ILE A 4 -5.52 -1.14 11.85
C ILE A 4 -5.88 0.06 12.74
N PRO A 5 -6.14 -0.14 14.04
CA PRO A 5 -6.46 0.96 14.96
C PRO A 5 -5.42 2.10 14.95
N GLN A 6 -4.16 1.76 14.70
CA GLN A 6 -3.02 2.69 14.61
C GLN A 6 -3.12 3.67 13.43
N ILE A 7 -4.09 3.53 12.51
CA ILE A 7 -4.35 4.53 11.46
C ILE A 7 -4.72 5.88 12.09
N ALA A 8 -5.42 5.89 13.23
CA ALA A 8 -5.74 7.13 13.94
C ALA A 8 -4.46 7.87 14.40
N ASP A 9 -3.38 7.15 14.70
CA ASP A 9 -2.11 7.75 15.11
C ASP A 9 -1.40 8.43 13.93
N LEU A 10 -1.63 7.98 12.69
CA LEU A 10 -1.18 8.71 11.50
C LEU A 10 -1.91 10.04 11.34
N ALA A 11 -3.23 10.05 11.57
CA ALA A 11 -4.02 11.27 11.51
C ALA A 11 -3.57 12.27 12.60
N ASP A 12 -3.29 11.81 13.82
CA ASP A 12 -2.73 12.66 14.88
C ASP A 12 -1.37 13.26 14.51
N ARG A 13 -0.48 12.47 13.87
CA ARG A 13 0.83 12.97 13.40
C ARG A 13 0.70 14.07 12.35
N LEU A 14 -0.41 14.09 11.60
CA LEU A 14 -0.74 15.13 10.63
C LEU A 14 -1.53 16.29 11.25
N GLY A 15 -1.72 16.31 12.58
CA GLY A 15 -2.51 17.33 13.27
C GLY A 15 -4.01 17.25 12.99
N ALA A 16 -4.50 16.15 12.43
CA ALA A 16 -5.91 15.96 12.06
C ALA A 16 -6.69 15.30 13.21
N ALA A 17 -6.76 16.00 14.35
CA ALA A 17 -7.37 15.49 15.58
C ALA A 17 -8.83 15.04 15.40
N ASP A 18 -9.62 15.76 14.59
CA ASP A 18 -11.02 15.39 14.36
C ASP A 18 -11.16 14.10 13.53
N LEU A 19 -10.26 13.88 12.57
CA LEU A 19 -10.19 12.62 11.81
C LEU A 19 -9.73 11.48 12.72
N ALA A 20 -8.70 11.70 13.53
CA ALA A 20 -8.23 10.70 14.49
C ALA A 20 -9.30 10.31 15.51
N ALA A 21 -10.05 11.28 16.03
CA ALA A 21 -11.19 11.05 16.91
C ALA A 21 -12.28 10.23 16.21
N ALA A 22 -12.63 10.59 14.98
CA ALA A 22 -13.62 9.86 14.19
C ALA A 22 -13.23 8.41 13.90
N LEU A 23 -11.93 8.13 13.71
CA LEU A 23 -11.43 6.76 13.47
C LEU A 23 -11.37 5.91 14.75
N ARG A 24 -11.32 6.54 15.93
CA ARG A 24 -11.32 5.85 17.24
C ARG A 24 -12.71 5.62 17.78
N ASP A 25 -13.57 6.63 17.68
CA ASP A 25 -14.94 6.61 18.20
C ASP A 25 -15.88 7.37 17.23
N PRO A 26 -16.28 6.71 16.13
CA PRO A 26 -17.22 7.31 15.19
C PRO A 26 -18.63 7.50 15.77
N GLU A 27 -19.03 6.76 16.82
CA GLU A 27 -20.36 6.90 17.42
C GLU A 27 -20.49 8.23 18.17
N ALA A 28 -19.46 8.63 18.92
CA ALA A 28 -19.40 9.95 19.53
C ALA A 28 -19.56 11.08 18.49
N LEU A 29 -19.02 10.89 17.28
CA LEU A 29 -19.14 11.84 16.18
C LEU A 29 -20.52 11.84 15.53
N HIS A 30 -21.18 10.69 15.42
CA HIS A 30 -22.54 10.57 14.88
C HIS A 30 -23.56 11.35 15.72
N HIS A 31 -23.38 11.37 17.04
CA HIS A 31 -24.23 12.13 17.95
C HIS A 31 -23.86 13.61 18.06
N ALA A 32 -22.66 14.01 17.62
CA ALA A 32 -22.22 15.40 17.58
C ALA A 32 -22.69 16.08 16.29
N THR A 33 -23.60 17.05 16.39
CA THR A 33 -24.22 17.77 15.26
C THR A 33 -23.29 18.72 14.48
N ALA A 34 -21.97 18.64 14.68
CA ALA A 34 -20.99 19.62 14.17
C ALA A 34 -19.84 19.01 13.34
N ALA A 35 -19.84 17.71 13.08
CA ALA A 35 -18.73 17.07 12.36
C ALA A 35 -18.67 17.50 10.88
N THR A 36 -17.75 18.41 10.57
CA THR A 36 -17.42 18.85 9.20
C THR A 36 -16.32 18.02 8.54
N VAL A 37 -15.81 16.98 9.22
CA VAL A 37 -14.73 16.14 8.69
C VAL A 37 -15.31 15.15 7.67
N PRO A 38 -14.73 15.02 6.47
CA PRO A 38 -15.03 13.90 5.60
C PRO A 38 -14.55 12.61 6.28
N VAL A 39 -15.46 11.91 6.98
CA VAL A 39 -15.17 10.56 7.48
C VAL A 39 -15.43 9.59 6.34
N ALA A 40 -14.39 9.34 5.55
CA ALA A 40 -14.43 8.37 4.46
C ALA A 40 -13.14 7.56 4.42
N LEU A 41 -13.28 6.27 4.13
CA LEU A 41 -12.15 5.38 3.90
C LEU A 41 -12.42 4.44 2.75
N ASP A 42 -11.37 3.96 2.10
CA ASP A 42 -11.43 2.95 1.05
C ASP A 42 -10.71 1.67 1.50
N ASP A 43 -11.46 0.60 1.64
CA ASP A 43 -10.97 -0.72 2.03
C ASP A 43 -10.96 -1.67 0.80
N PRO A 44 -9.92 -2.51 0.62
CA PRO A 44 -9.85 -3.45 -0.51
C PRO A 44 -11.01 -4.43 -0.62
N GLU A 45 -11.74 -4.69 0.47
CA GLU A 45 -12.86 -5.63 0.52
C GLU A 45 -14.21 -4.93 0.59
N ALA A 46 -14.36 -3.94 1.48
CA ALA A 46 -15.62 -3.23 1.68
C ALA A 46 -15.82 -2.07 0.69
N GLY A 47 -14.78 -1.67 -0.04
CA GLY A 47 -14.78 -0.49 -0.90
C GLY A 47 -14.91 0.80 -0.08
N ARG A 48 -15.65 1.76 -0.64
CA ARG A 48 -15.83 3.07 0.00
C ARG A 48 -16.80 3.00 1.17
N ILE A 49 -16.28 3.32 2.35
CA ILE A 49 -17.04 3.54 3.59
C ILE A 49 -17.12 5.05 3.82
N SER A 50 -18.32 5.58 4.08
CA SER A 50 -18.51 7.01 4.23
C SER A 50 -19.63 7.33 5.23
N GLY A 51 -19.34 8.28 6.12
CA GLY A 51 -20.23 8.71 7.19
C GLY A 51 -19.99 7.96 8.50
N ALA A 52 -20.15 8.67 9.62
CA ALA A 52 -19.81 8.19 10.95
C ALA A 52 -20.56 6.91 11.34
N GLY A 53 -21.87 6.83 11.10
CA GLY A 53 -22.65 5.62 11.42
C GLY A 53 -22.25 4.38 10.63
N VAL A 54 -21.89 4.55 9.34
CA VAL A 54 -21.41 3.43 8.50
C VAL A 54 -20.02 2.99 8.96
N LEU A 55 -19.14 3.96 9.28
CA LEU A 55 -17.83 3.66 9.84
C LEU A 55 -17.95 2.91 11.17
N ALA A 56 -18.83 3.34 12.07
CA ALA A 56 -19.07 2.69 13.36
C ALA A 56 -19.49 1.23 13.19
N ALA A 57 -20.51 0.97 12.36
CA ALA A 57 -20.97 -0.38 12.06
C ALA A 57 -19.85 -1.25 11.46
N TRP A 58 -19.08 -0.68 10.52
CA TRP A 58 -17.97 -1.39 9.91
C TRP A 58 -16.86 -1.72 10.92
N LEU A 59 -16.45 -0.77 11.77
CA LEU A 59 -15.43 -0.98 12.81
C LEU A 59 -15.86 -2.04 13.84
N ALA A 60 -17.14 -2.09 14.20
CA ALA A 60 -17.68 -3.13 15.08
C ALA A 60 -17.54 -4.53 14.44
N GLU A 61 -17.80 -4.66 13.14
CA GLU A 61 -17.54 -5.91 12.41
C GLU A 61 -16.04 -6.23 12.32
N GLN A 62 -15.17 -5.22 12.19
CA GLN A 62 -13.72 -5.43 12.23
C GLN A 62 -13.25 -5.98 13.56
N GLU A 63 -13.80 -5.49 14.67
CA GLU A 63 -13.41 -5.94 16.00
C GLU A 63 -13.77 -7.40 16.23
N LYS A 64 -14.99 -7.80 15.84
CA LYS A 64 -15.41 -9.21 15.85
C LYS A 64 -14.49 -10.07 15.00
N TRP A 65 -14.26 -9.66 13.75
CA TRP A 65 -13.39 -10.39 12.83
C TRP A 65 -11.96 -10.55 13.38
N ARG A 66 -11.37 -9.49 13.94
CA ARG A 66 -10.03 -9.57 14.56
C ARG A 66 -9.98 -10.54 15.74
N ALA A 67 -11.01 -10.53 16.59
CA ALA A 67 -11.09 -11.45 17.71
C ALA A 67 -11.21 -12.92 17.25
N GLU A 68 -12.03 -13.18 16.22
CA GLU A 68 -12.21 -14.51 15.64
C GLU A 68 -10.94 -15.06 14.96
N HIS A 69 -10.12 -14.19 14.37
CA HIS A 69 -8.94 -14.58 13.61
C HIS A 69 -7.63 -14.46 14.39
N GLU A 70 -7.71 -14.21 15.72
CA GLU A 70 -6.55 -14.04 16.62
C GLU A 70 -5.53 -13.02 16.07
N VAL A 71 -6.03 -11.85 15.62
CA VAL A 71 -5.21 -10.87 14.91
C VAL A 71 -4.17 -10.22 15.83
N ASP A 72 -2.93 -10.18 15.34
CA ASP A 72 -1.81 -9.44 15.92
C ASP A 72 -1.23 -8.50 14.86
N ILE A 73 -0.90 -7.26 15.25
CA ILE A 73 -0.52 -6.19 14.31
C ILE A 73 0.90 -5.73 14.61
N GLU A 74 1.79 -5.99 13.67
CA GLU A 74 3.18 -5.59 13.73
C GLU A 74 3.42 -4.30 12.92
N PRO A 75 3.87 -3.20 13.54
CA PRO A 75 4.26 -2.01 12.80
C PRO A 75 5.57 -2.24 12.05
N VAL A 76 5.59 -1.90 10.76
CA VAL A 76 6.80 -1.99 9.92
C VAL A 76 7.47 -0.62 9.83
N ALA A 77 6.70 0.38 9.38
CA ALA A 77 7.27 1.65 8.96
C ALA A 77 6.20 2.75 8.88
N THR A 78 6.69 4.00 8.84
CA THR A 78 5.86 5.16 8.54
C THR A 78 6.69 6.12 7.72
N THR A 79 6.07 6.72 6.71
CA THR A 79 6.60 7.80 5.87
C THR A 79 5.68 9.00 6.06
N VAL A 80 6.19 10.16 6.47
CA VAL A 80 5.37 11.34 6.78
C VAL A 80 5.93 12.58 6.09
N THR A 81 5.08 13.25 5.32
CA THR A 81 5.38 14.57 4.74
C THR A 81 4.07 15.33 4.68
N GLU A 82 3.94 16.47 5.36
CA GLU A 82 2.70 17.26 5.26
C GLU A 82 2.35 17.52 3.78
N PRO A 83 1.10 17.25 3.34
CA PRO A 83 -0.09 16.95 4.14
C PRO A 83 -0.46 15.44 4.29
N ARG A 84 0.46 14.51 4.00
CA ARG A 84 0.18 13.07 3.86
C ARG A 84 1.09 12.17 4.72
N ALA A 85 0.55 11.07 5.19
CA ALA A 85 1.30 10.01 5.85
C ALA A 85 0.99 8.66 5.22
N VAL A 86 1.98 7.77 5.17
CA VAL A 86 1.81 6.37 4.79
C VAL A 86 2.37 5.49 5.90
N GLY A 87 1.53 4.62 6.46
CA GLY A 87 1.96 3.60 7.42
C GLY A 87 1.99 2.22 6.79
N GLU A 88 2.92 1.39 7.24
CA GLU A 88 3.08 0.00 6.84
C GLU A 88 3.00 -0.89 8.08
N TRP A 89 2.26 -1.99 7.96
CA TRP A 89 2.08 -3.00 9.00
C TRP A 89 2.10 -4.41 8.40
N VAL A 90 2.37 -5.40 9.24
CA VAL A 90 2.02 -6.80 8.97
C VAL A 90 0.90 -7.20 9.92
N VAL A 91 -0.20 -7.65 9.36
CA VAL A 91 -1.35 -8.17 10.09
C VAL A 91 -1.26 -9.68 10.11
N HIS A 92 -0.87 -10.21 11.27
CA HIS A 92 -0.79 -11.64 11.53
C HIS A 92 -2.17 -12.16 11.89
N LEU A 93 -2.64 -13.18 11.18
CA LEU A 93 -3.98 -13.75 11.38
C LEU A 93 -3.97 -15.26 11.14
N ARG A 94 -4.96 -15.98 11.68
CA ARG A 94 -5.20 -17.38 11.33
C ARG A 94 -5.99 -17.49 10.03
N GLY A 95 -5.42 -18.22 9.07
CA GLY A 95 -6.10 -18.58 7.83
C GLY A 95 -7.17 -19.65 8.05
N PRO A 96 -8.01 -19.92 7.01
CA PRO A 96 -9.09 -20.90 7.09
C PRO A 96 -8.64 -22.32 7.45
N ASP A 97 -7.39 -22.68 7.10
CA ASP A 97 -6.76 -23.97 7.40
C ASP A 97 -5.98 -23.98 8.73
N GLY A 98 -6.07 -22.89 9.51
CA GLY A 98 -5.38 -22.70 10.77
C GLY A 98 -3.92 -22.28 10.64
N THR A 99 -3.40 -22.10 9.42
CA THR A 99 -2.05 -21.57 9.20
C THR A 99 -1.96 -20.11 9.64
N ARG A 100 -0.77 -19.68 10.10
CA ARG A 100 -0.53 -18.28 10.43
C ARG A 100 -0.12 -17.55 9.15
N ILE A 101 -0.91 -16.55 8.77
CA ILE A 101 -0.67 -15.69 7.62
C ILE A 101 -0.14 -14.35 8.14
N GLY A 102 0.96 -13.86 7.58
CA GLY A 102 1.41 -12.48 7.77
C GLY A 102 1.01 -11.66 6.55
N LEU A 103 -0.05 -10.86 6.68
CA LEU A 103 -0.58 -10.05 5.59
C LEU A 103 0.01 -8.63 5.63
N PRO A 104 0.82 -8.23 4.64
CA PRO A 104 1.33 -6.87 4.56
C PRO A 104 0.21 -5.90 4.21
N VAL A 105 0.10 -4.80 4.96
CA VAL A 105 -0.88 -3.75 4.74
C VAL A 105 -0.18 -2.39 4.74
N ALA A 106 -0.53 -1.56 3.78
CA ALA A 106 -0.17 -0.14 3.79
C ALA A 106 -1.42 0.72 3.81
N VAL A 107 -1.33 1.87 4.48
CA VAL A 107 -2.44 2.83 4.57
C VAL A 107 -1.92 4.21 4.28
N ALA A 108 -2.52 4.88 3.30
CA ALA A 108 -2.32 6.29 3.03
C ALA A 108 -3.37 7.12 3.79
N VAL A 109 -2.89 8.14 4.51
CA VAL A 109 -3.72 9.12 5.23
C VAL A 109 -3.44 10.52 4.70
N GLU A 110 -4.48 11.20 4.24
CA GLU A 110 -4.41 12.55 3.68
C GLU A 110 -5.68 13.33 4.10
N PRO A 111 -5.66 14.04 5.24
CA PRO A 111 -6.86 14.56 5.89
C PRO A 111 -7.71 15.51 5.03
N ALA A 112 -7.08 16.27 4.13
CA ALA A 112 -7.75 17.22 3.25
C ALA A 112 -8.41 16.55 2.03
N ALA A 113 -8.12 15.27 1.76
CA ALA A 113 -8.69 14.56 0.62
C ALA A 113 -10.16 14.17 0.88
N ALA A 114 -10.95 14.03 -0.20
CA ALA A 114 -12.33 13.54 -0.11
C ALA A 114 -12.43 12.09 0.39
N LEU A 115 -11.34 11.34 0.27
CA LEU A 115 -11.19 9.96 0.72
C LEU A 115 -9.91 9.87 1.57
N PRO A 116 -9.94 10.39 2.80
CA PRO A 116 -8.73 10.68 3.56
C PRO A 116 -7.98 9.45 4.07
N VAL A 117 -8.59 8.25 4.04
CA VAL A 117 -7.92 7.00 4.43
C VAL A 117 -8.08 5.98 3.30
N ARG A 118 -6.97 5.43 2.81
CA ARG A 118 -6.96 4.45 1.71
C ARG A 118 -6.07 3.27 2.09
N ILE A 119 -6.67 2.09 2.25
CA ILE A 119 -6.01 0.88 2.71
C ILE A 119 -5.63 0.03 1.49
N TYR A 120 -4.43 -0.56 1.50
CA TYR A 120 -3.87 -1.38 0.42
C TYR A 120 -3.28 -2.66 1.00
N HIS A 121 -3.70 -3.81 0.46
CA HIS A 121 -3.10 -5.11 0.68
C HIS A 121 -3.55 -6.08 -0.42
N SER A 122 -2.81 -7.17 -0.64
CA SER A 122 -3.24 -8.24 -1.55
C SER A 122 -4.36 -9.07 -0.92
N ARG A 123 -5.24 -9.63 -1.74
CA ARG A 123 -6.19 -10.68 -1.30
C ARG A 123 -5.66 -12.09 -1.54
N TRP A 124 -4.55 -12.23 -2.27
CA TRP A 124 -3.92 -13.51 -2.56
C TRP A 124 -3.61 -14.33 -1.30
N PRO A 125 -2.99 -13.79 -0.23
CA PRO A 125 -2.70 -14.58 0.97
C PRO A 125 -3.96 -15.11 1.67
N LEU A 126 -5.11 -14.46 1.47
CA LEU A 126 -6.38 -14.82 2.10
C LEU A 126 -7.25 -15.74 1.23
N LEU A 127 -7.22 -15.55 -0.09
CA LEU A 127 -8.15 -16.17 -1.03
C LEU A 127 -7.49 -17.13 -2.04
N GLY A 128 -6.16 -17.13 -2.13
CA GLY A 128 -5.40 -17.86 -3.14
C GLY A 128 -5.59 -17.35 -4.57
N HIS A 129 -6.18 -16.15 -4.75
CA HIS A 129 -6.34 -15.47 -6.03
C HIS A 129 -6.41 -13.96 -5.84
N HIS A 130 -6.12 -13.22 -6.91
CA HIS A 130 -6.23 -11.76 -6.95
C HIS A 130 -7.68 -11.30 -7.14
N VAL A 131 -8.03 -10.18 -6.54
CA VAL A 131 -9.28 -9.45 -6.76
C VAL A 131 -8.92 -8.04 -7.23
N VAL A 132 -9.08 -7.83 -8.53
CA VAL A 132 -8.76 -6.55 -9.18
C VAL A 132 -9.57 -5.41 -8.57
N ARG A 133 -8.86 -4.37 -8.10
CA ARG A 133 -9.44 -3.14 -7.56
C ARG A 133 -9.22 -1.98 -8.53
N SER A 134 -10.31 -1.35 -8.94
CA SER A 134 -10.28 -0.13 -9.77
C SER A 134 -9.44 0.98 -9.12
N PRO A 135 -8.92 1.95 -9.91
CA PRO A 135 -8.19 3.09 -9.38
C PRO A 135 -8.95 3.82 -8.28
N VAL A 136 -8.29 4.00 -7.12
CA VAL A 136 -8.84 4.76 -5.97
C VAL A 136 -8.70 6.26 -6.20
N LEU A 137 -7.62 6.67 -6.86
CA LEU A 137 -7.29 8.04 -7.21
C LEU A 137 -7.05 8.17 -8.71
N PRO A 138 -7.25 9.36 -9.30
CA PRO A 138 -6.86 9.60 -10.69
C PRO A 138 -5.32 9.58 -10.83
N TYR A 139 -4.86 9.33 -12.06
CA TYR A 139 -3.47 9.60 -12.43
C TYR A 139 -3.17 11.09 -12.29
N ASP A 140 -2.05 11.41 -11.66
CA ASP A 140 -1.52 12.77 -11.55
C ASP A 140 -0.27 12.89 -12.45
N PRO A 141 -0.31 13.68 -13.53
CA PRO A 141 0.83 13.85 -14.42
C PRO A 141 2.02 14.57 -13.78
N ASP A 142 1.80 15.31 -12.68
CA ASP A 142 2.84 16.03 -11.97
C ASP A 142 3.47 15.18 -10.83
N ALA A 143 2.86 14.03 -10.51
CA ALA A 143 3.35 13.10 -9.51
C ALA A 143 4.58 12.32 -10.04
N HIS A 144 5.75 12.62 -9.48
CA HIS A 144 7.01 11.98 -9.85
C HIS A 144 7.80 11.58 -8.60
N ALA A 145 8.29 10.34 -8.57
CA ALA A 145 9.27 9.92 -7.59
C ALA A 145 10.62 10.60 -7.89
N SER A 146 11.30 11.07 -6.85
CA SER A 146 12.61 11.71 -7.00
C SER A 146 13.75 10.67 -6.99
N ASP A 147 14.99 11.13 -7.18
CA ASP A 147 16.23 10.40 -6.91
C ASP A 147 16.37 8.99 -7.55
N VAL A 148 17.00 8.05 -6.83
CA VAL A 148 17.17 6.64 -7.19
C VAL A 148 15.83 5.93 -7.40
N VAL A 149 14.76 6.35 -6.72
CA VAL A 149 13.42 5.75 -6.89
C VAL A 149 12.78 6.17 -8.21
N GLY A 150 13.02 7.41 -8.65
CA GLY A 150 12.68 7.88 -9.98
C GLY A 150 13.42 7.09 -11.06
N ALA A 151 14.71 6.82 -10.86
CA ALA A 151 15.49 5.96 -11.75
C ALA A 151 14.97 4.51 -11.78
N TYR A 152 14.64 3.93 -10.62
CA TYR A 152 14.01 2.62 -10.51
C TYR A 152 12.71 2.56 -11.31
N LYS A 153 11.83 3.55 -11.14
CA LYS A 153 10.54 3.62 -11.85
C LYS A 153 10.72 3.71 -13.36
N ALA A 154 11.68 4.53 -13.82
CA ALA A 154 11.98 4.66 -15.24
C ALA A 154 12.47 3.32 -15.83
N ALA A 155 13.38 2.64 -15.13
CA ALA A 155 13.87 1.32 -15.54
C ALA A 155 12.77 0.25 -15.51
N LEU A 156 11.91 0.26 -14.49
CA LEU A 156 10.75 -0.63 -14.37
C LEU A 156 9.80 -0.44 -15.56
N GLY A 157 9.49 0.81 -15.92
CA GLY A 157 8.64 1.13 -17.07
C GLY A 157 9.24 0.74 -18.42
N ALA A 158 10.57 0.76 -18.53
CA ALA A 158 11.31 0.36 -19.72
C ALA A 158 11.53 -1.16 -19.83
N GLY A 159 11.33 -1.92 -18.75
CA GLY A 159 11.63 -3.36 -18.71
C GLY A 159 13.13 -3.64 -18.64
N ASP A 160 13.93 -2.71 -18.10
CA ASP A 160 15.38 -2.85 -17.99
C ASP A 160 15.76 -3.46 -16.62
N ALA A 161 15.84 -4.79 -16.57
CA ALA A 161 16.17 -5.51 -15.35
C ALA A 161 17.55 -5.13 -14.78
N ALA A 162 18.52 -4.82 -15.64
CA ALA A 162 19.86 -4.47 -15.17
C ALA A 162 19.86 -3.08 -14.52
N ALA A 163 19.19 -2.11 -15.14
CA ALA A 163 19.03 -0.77 -14.58
C ALA A 163 18.19 -0.78 -13.30
N VAL A 164 17.13 -1.60 -13.22
CA VAL A 164 16.38 -1.78 -11.97
C VAL A 164 17.28 -2.30 -10.86
N VAL A 165 18.02 -3.39 -11.08
CA VAL A 165 18.89 -3.97 -10.05
C VAL A 165 20.00 -3.00 -9.62
N ALA A 166 20.52 -2.19 -10.53
CA ALA A 166 21.54 -1.18 -10.23
C ALA A 166 21.06 -0.07 -9.27
N THR A 167 19.75 0.06 -9.06
CA THR A 167 19.19 1.00 -8.08
C THR A 167 19.19 0.47 -6.64
N PHE A 168 19.38 -0.84 -6.46
CA PHE A 168 19.41 -1.46 -5.13
C PHE A 168 20.81 -1.47 -4.53
N ALA A 169 20.85 -1.37 -3.20
CA ALA A 169 22.03 -1.75 -2.43
C ALA A 169 22.35 -3.24 -2.63
N ALA A 170 23.58 -3.66 -2.35
CA ALA A 170 24.04 -5.02 -2.60
C ALA A 170 23.21 -6.09 -1.87
N ASP A 171 22.68 -5.76 -0.69
CA ASP A 171 21.79 -6.58 0.15
C ASP A 171 20.34 -6.08 0.14
N GLY A 172 20.03 -5.11 -0.72
CA GLY A 172 18.68 -4.57 -0.90
C GLY A 172 17.70 -5.66 -1.35
N TYR A 173 16.42 -5.45 -1.06
CA TYR A 173 15.39 -6.44 -1.39
C TYR A 173 14.09 -5.85 -1.90
N PHE A 174 13.36 -6.68 -2.65
CA PHE A 174 11.98 -6.46 -3.05
C PHE A 174 11.07 -7.44 -2.30
N ARG A 175 9.92 -6.97 -1.83
CA ARG A 175 8.86 -7.81 -1.21
C ARG A 175 7.57 -7.65 -2.00
N GLU A 176 7.08 -8.75 -2.54
CA GLU A 176 5.77 -8.81 -3.19
C GLU A 176 4.62 -8.56 -2.21
N PRO A 177 3.43 -8.15 -2.71
CA PRO A 177 2.23 -7.97 -1.90
C PRO A 177 1.82 -9.19 -1.07
N SER A 178 2.17 -10.40 -1.53
CA SER A 178 1.83 -11.68 -0.90
C SER A 178 2.57 -11.98 0.41
N GLY A 179 3.52 -11.15 0.82
CA GLY A 179 4.18 -11.24 2.13
C GLY A 179 5.62 -11.77 2.09
N ASP A 180 6.18 -12.00 3.28
CA ASP A 180 7.62 -12.25 3.46
C ASP A 180 8.13 -13.55 2.83
N ALA A 181 7.24 -14.50 2.55
CA ALA A 181 7.57 -15.68 1.77
C ALA A 181 8.03 -15.33 0.33
N TYR A 182 7.63 -14.16 -0.17
CA TYR A 182 7.91 -13.64 -1.51
C TYR A 182 8.85 -12.43 -1.43
N ARG A 183 9.95 -12.60 -0.71
CA ARG A 183 11.02 -11.63 -0.54
C ARG A 183 12.26 -12.05 -1.35
N TYR A 184 12.74 -11.14 -2.20
CA TYR A 184 13.87 -11.36 -3.09
C TYR A 184 14.99 -10.39 -2.72
N ALA A 185 16.11 -10.91 -2.23
CA ALA A 185 17.20 -10.10 -1.67
C ALA A 185 18.53 -10.36 -2.37
N GLY A 186 19.26 -9.27 -2.62
CA GLY A 186 20.58 -9.29 -3.22
C GLY A 186 20.58 -9.30 -4.75
N THR A 187 21.69 -8.82 -5.32
CA THR A 187 21.83 -8.52 -6.76
C THR A 187 21.47 -9.69 -7.68
N GLU A 188 21.94 -10.90 -7.41
CA GLU A 188 21.71 -12.06 -8.28
C GLU A 188 20.26 -12.53 -8.27
N VAL A 189 19.64 -12.55 -7.08
CA VAL A 189 18.23 -12.93 -6.91
C VAL A 189 17.33 -11.90 -7.57
N LEU A 190 17.57 -10.61 -7.31
CA LEU A 190 16.82 -9.52 -7.95
C LEU A 190 16.99 -9.54 -9.48
N SER A 191 18.19 -9.81 -10.00
CA SER A 191 18.42 -9.93 -11.45
C SER A 191 17.59 -11.05 -12.07
N SER A 192 17.54 -12.21 -11.41
CA SER A 192 16.74 -13.34 -11.89
C SER A 192 15.25 -13.04 -11.82
N PHE A 193 14.81 -12.44 -10.70
CA PHE A 193 13.42 -12.02 -10.48
C PHE A 193 12.94 -11.02 -11.54
N TYR A 194 13.62 -9.88 -11.73
CA TYR A 194 13.19 -8.86 -12.71
C TYR A 194 13.23 -9.35 -14.16
N LYS A 195 14.12 -10.28 -14.51
CA LYS A 195 14.09 -10.93 -15.83
C LYS A 195 12.83 -11.76 -16.03
N GLY A 196 12.36 -12.45 -14.99
CA GLY A 196 11.07 -13.14 -14.99
C GLY A 196 9.91 -12.15 -15.09
N PHE A 197 9.94 -11.09 -14.28
CA PHE A 197 8.92 -10.03 -14.27
C PHE A 197 8.73 -9.35 -15.64
N PHE A 198 9.79 -9.27 -16.45
CA PHE A 198 9.76 -8.71 -17.81
C PHE A 198 9.68 -9.77 -18.91
N SER A 199 9.43 -11.04 -18.58
CA SER A 199 9.40 -12.13 -19.56
C SER A 199 8.23 -12.04 -20.55
N ALA A 200 7.17 -11.29 -20.20
CA ALA A 200 6.05 -10.96 -21.08
C ALA A 200 6.39 -9.91 -22.16
N GLY A 201 7.66 -9.48 -22.26
CA GLY A 201 8.13 -8.46 -23.20
C GLY A 201 7.79 -7.05 -22.73
N GLY A 202 8.75 -6.12 -22.66
CA GLY A 202 8.52 -4.75 -22.18
C GLY A 202 8.51 -4.59 -20.65
N GLY A 203 8.15 -3.39 -20.18
CA GLY A 203 8.18 -3.02 -18.75
C GLY A 203 6.80 -2.77 -18.12
N ILE A 204 6.80 -2.26 -16.89
CA ILE A 204 5.62 -2.02 -16.05
C ILE A 204 5.52 -0.52 -15.75
N PRO A 205 4.91 0.29 -16.66
CA PRO A 205 4.86 1.74 -16.50
C PRO A 205 3.79 2.17 -15.48
N LEU A 206 4.15 2.20 -14.20
CA LEU A 206 3.24 2.68 -13.16
C LEU A 206 2.90 4.16 -13.36
N LYS A 207 1.60 4.48 -13.32
CA LYS A 207 1.05 5.84 -13.37
C LYS A 207 0.82 6.31 -11.94
N LEU A 208 1.58 7.30 -11.47
CA LEU A 208 1.49 7.73 -10.07
C LEU A 208 0.26 8.61 -9.85
N CYS A 209 -0.40 8.42 -8.73
CA CYS A 209 -1.53 9.22 -8.28
C CYS A 209 -1.11 10.24 -7.23
N THR A 210 -0.20 9.84 -6.34
CA THR A 210 0.33 10.65 -5.23
C THR A 210 1.75 10.22 -4.94
N VAL A 211 2.52 11.10 -4.30
CA VAL A 211 3.88 10.80 -3.80
C VAL A 211 4.03 11.41 -2.40
N THR A 212 4.60 10.67 -1.46
CA THR A 212 5.02 11.14 -0.14
C THR A 212 6.47 10.76 0.07
N GLU A 213 7.35 11.74 0.24
CA GLU A 213 8.79 11.53 0.41
C GLU A 213 9.29 12.26 1.66
N ASP A 214 9.90 11.52 2.58
CA ASP A 214 10.44 12.07 3.84
C ASP A 214 11.98 12.20 3.84
N GLY A 215 12.58 12.07 2.66
CA GLY A 215 14.03 12.08 2.44
C GLY A 215 14.71 10.72 2.65
N THR A 216 14.09 9.79 3.39
CA THR A 216 14.58 8.41 3.55
C THR A 216 13.70 7.39 2.85
N ARG A 217 12.40 7.68 2.75
CA ARG A 217 11.38 6.84 2.17
C ARG A 217 10.55 7.60 1.15
N SER A 218 10.09 6.89 0.13
CA SER A 218 9.09 7.36 -0.84
C SER A 218 7.97 6.35 -0.90
N ALA A 219 6.76 6.84 -0.67
CA ALA A 219 5.54 6.07 -0.81
C ALA A 219 4.66 6.70 -1.89
N PHE A 220 4.20 5.91 -2.85
CA PHE A 220 3.32 6.39 -3.91
C PHE A 220 2.14 5.44 -4.13
N GLU A 221 0.97 6.02 -4.34
CA GLU A 221 -0.20 5.32 -4.87
C GLU A 221 -0.11 5.37 -6.40
N TYR A 222 -0.50 4.29 -7.06
CA TYR A 222 -0.39 4.17 -8.52
C TYR A 222 -1.55 3.42 -9.16
N ILE A 223 -1.61 3.55 -10.48
CA ILE A 223 -2.41 2.74 -11.39
C ILE A 223 -1.46 1.89 -12.23
N CYS A 224 -1.70 0.59 -12.25
CA CYS A 224 -1.11 -0.35 -13.20
C CYS A 224 -2.17 -0.72 -14.23
N ASP A 225 -1.99 -0.29 -15.48
CA ASP A 225 -2.89 -0.59 -16.60
C ASP A 225 -2.16 -1.22 -17.80
N ARG A 226 -0.86 -1.49 -17.66
CA ARG A 226 -0.06 -2.22 -18.62
C ARG A 226 1.05 -2.97 -17.90
N TRP A 227 1.30 -4.21 -18.31
CA TRP A 227 2.44 -4.99 -17.88
C TRP A 227 3.02 -5.72 -19.06
N GLY A 228 4.23 -5.32 -19.44
CA GLY A 228 4.84 -5.81 -20.64
C GLY A 228 4.04 -5.46 -21.89
N ASP A 229 3.80 -6.44 -22.75
CA ASP A 229 2.98 -6.30 -23.96
C ASP A 229 1.47 -6.42 -23.70
N ALA A 230 1.06 -6.71 -22.44
CA ALA A 230 -0.34 -6.85 -22.07
C ALA A 230 -0.94 -5.53 -21.55
N ASP A 231 -2.04 -5.11 -22.16
CA ASP A 231 -2.94 -4.11 -21.58
C ASP A 231 -3.78 -4.76 -20.46
N LEU A 232 -3.87 -4.08 -19.32
CA LEU A 232 -4.63 -4.53 -18.16
C LEU A 232 -5.81 -3.58 -17.92
N PRO A 233 -6.93 -4.05 -17.34
CA PRO A 233 -7.85 -3.11 -16.71
C PRO A 233 -7.06 -2.28 -15.69
N PRO A 234 -7.30 -0.97 -15.54
CA PRO A 234 -6.60 -0.17 -14.55
C PRO A 234 -6.76 -0.73 -13.13
N GLN A 235 -5.64 -0.97 -12.44
CA GLN A 235 -5.62 -1.58 -11.10
C GLN A 235 -4.87 -0.68 -10.12
N ALA A 236 -5.41 -0.50 -8.92
CA ALA A 236 -4.81 0.33 -7.88
C ALA A 236 -3.71 -0.42 -7.11
N GLY A 237 -2.66 0.30 -6.74
CA GLY A 237 -1.62 -0.19 -5.83
C GLY A 237 -0.94 0.92 -5.05
N LEU A 238 -0.14 0.52 -4.07
CA LEU A 238 0.75 1.38 -3.30
C LEU A 238 2.11 0.71 -3.16
N ALA A 239 3.19 1.47 -3.33
CA ALA A 239 4.54 0.97 -3.08
C ALA A 239 5.33 1.94 -2.19
N VAL A 240 6.22 1.37 -1.36
CA VAL A 240 7.13 2.11 -0.48
C VAL A 240 8.56 1.68 -0.73
N TYR A 241 9.46 2.66 -0.85
CA TYR A 241 10.88 2.45 -1.12
C TYR A 241 11.69 3.12 -0.01
N THR A 242 12.64 2.40 0.58
CA THR A 242 13.56 2.91 1.59
C THR A 242 14.96 3.04 1.01
N ARG A 243 15.63 4.17 1.25
CA ARG A 243 17.04 4.36 0.92
C ARG A 243 17.96 3.99 2.08
N GLY A 244 19.13 3.45 1.75
CA GLY A 244 20.26 3.30 2.64
C GLY A 244 21.10 4.58 2.74
N GLY A 245 22.13 4.56 3.59
CA GLY A 245 23.05 5.69 3.75
C GLY A 245 23.93 5.99 2.51
N ASP A 246 23.99 5.06 1.56
CA ASP A 246 24.64 5.20 0.26
C ASP A 246 23.70 5.79 -0.82
N GLY A 247 22.44 6.06 -0.47
CA GLY A 247 21.43 6.59 -1.39
C GLY A 247 20.84 5.54 -2.32
N LEU A 248 21.15 4.25 -2.15
CA LEU A 248 20.56 3.16 -2.93
C LEU A 248 19.33 2.58 -2.21
N ILE A 249 18.49 1.87 -2.95
CA ILE A 249 17.28 1.23 -2.41
C ILE A 249 17.68 0.01 -1.56
N THR A 250 17.35 0.04 -0.28
CA THR A 250 17.55 -1.11 0.63
C THR A 250 16.29 -1.97 0.74
N ALA A 251 15.12 -1.39 0.54
CA ALA A 251 13.85 -2.11 0.56
C ALA A 251 12.85 -1.49 -0.43
N ALA A 252 12.18 -2.34 -1.20
CA ALA A 252 11.01 -2.01 -2.00
C ALA A 252 9.85 -2.92 -1.58
N HIS A 253 8.78 -2.31 -1.07
CA HIS A 253 7.58 -3.01 -0.62
C HIS A 253 6.40 -2.65 -1.52
N VAL A 254 5.66 -3.65 -1.99
CA VAL A 254 4.45 -3.45 -2.78
C VAL A 254 3.22 -3.91 -2.00
N TYR A 255 2.14 -3.17 -2.17
CA TYR A 255 0.84 -3.35 -1.55
C TYR A 255 -0.22 -3.15 -2.63
N ASP A 256 -0.50 -4.20 -3.38
CA ASP A 256 -1.53 -4.20 -4.41
C ASP A 256 -2.16 -5.59 -4.52
N ASP A 257 -3.11 -5.72 -5.43
CA ASP A 257 -3.64 -7.01 -5.84
C ASP A 257 -3.67 -7.11 -7.36
N VAL A 258 -2.60 -6.61 -8.00
CA VAL A 258 -2.49 -6.53 -9.45
C VAL A 258 -2.46 -7.95 -10.01
N ALA A 259 -3.42 -8.27 -10.87
CA ALA A 259 -3.40 -9.51 -11.64
C ALA A 259 -2.34 -9.41 -12.74
N ALA A 260 -1.14 -9.93 -12.47
CA ALA A 260 -0.03 -9.96 -13.42
C ALA A 260 -0.31 -10.95 -14.57
N PRO A 261 0.20 -10.67 -15.79
CA PRO A 261 0.09 -11.60 -16.92
C PRO A 261 1.09 -12.77 -16.87
N VAL A 262 2.00 -12.74 -15.89
CA VAL A 262 3.05 -13.76 -15.66
C VAL A 262 3.04 -14.14 -14.18
N GLU A 263 3.27 -15.43 -13.91
CA GLU A 263 3.48 -15.98 -12.56
C GLU A 263 4.98 -16.03 -12.21
#